data_AF-A0A7K2Q5R4-F1
#
_entry.id   AF-A0A7K2Q5R4-F1
#
_cell.length_a   1.000
_cell.length_b   1.000
_cell.length_c   1.000
_cell.angle_alpha   90.00
_cell.angle_beta   90.00
_cell.angle_gamma   90.00
#
_symmetry.space_group_name_H-M   'P 1'
#
loop_
_entity.id
_entity.type
_entity.pdbx_description
1 polymer ?
#
loop_
_entity_poly.entity_id
_entity_poly.type
_entity_poly.pdbx_seq_one_letter_code
_entity_poly.pdbx_strand_id
1 'polypeptide(L)'
;LSERRAGAILAAAGEDPGAMAAVSAAPEEVREIAERAGCVVANHNAPRQCAVSGPAEAVAAAVQSLSAAGISAQILPVACAFHSPVVARAAAALSTELAGTVVA
;
A
#
# COMPACT_ATOMS: atom_id res chain seq x y z
N LEU A 1 0.46 19.23 10.09
CA LEU A 1 0.57 17.75 10.15
C LEU A 1 0.51 17.07 8.79
N SER A 2 -0.46 17.36 7.91
CA SER A 2 -0.58 16.68 6.60
C SER A 2 0.66 16.78 5.72
N GLU A 3 1.23 17.99 5.56
CA GLU A 3 2.47 18.19 4.79
C GLU A 3 3.66 17.44 5.39
N ARG A 4 3.79 17.45 6.73
CA ARG A 4 4.86 16.74 7.45
C ARG A 4 4.75 15.23 7.25
N ARG A 5 3.54 14.68 7.30
CA ARG A 5 3.26 13.27 6.97
C ARG A 5 3.65 12.96 5.52
N ALA A 6 3.23 13.80 4.57
CA ALA A 6 3.56 13.59 3.16
C ALA A 6 5.08 13.61 2.92
N GLY A 7 5.79 14.59 3.49
CA GLY A 7 7.25 14.67 3.39
C GLY A 7 7.96 13.45 3.99
N ALA A 8 7.52 12.98 5.16
CA ALA A 8 8.08 11.78 5.79
C ALA A 8 7.87 10.52 4.92
N ILE A 9 6.71 10.39 4.29
CA ILE A 9 6.39 9.27 3.40
C ILE A 9 7.25 9.31 2.14
N LEU A 10 7.35 10.46 1.47
CA LEU A 10 8.17 10.60 0.26
C LEU A 10 9.65 10.34 0.55
N ALA A 11 10.16 10.82 1.69
CA ALA A 11 11.53 10.54 2.12
C ALA A 11 11.76 9.05 2.44
N ALA A 12 10.75 8.34 2.94
CA ALA A 12 10.85 6.92 3.25
C ALA A 12 10.78 6.03 2.00
N ALA A 13 9.94 6.40 1.04
CA ALA A 13 9.75 5.72 -0.24
C ALA A 13 11.04 5.64 -1.08
N GLY A 14 11.87 6.68 -1.07
CA GLY A 14 13.10 6.70 -1.86
C GLY A 14 12.82 6.72 -3.37
N GLU A 15 13.58 5.95 -4.16
CA GLU A 15 13.49 5.95 -5.62
C GLU A 15 12.30 5.13 -6.16
N ASP A 16 11.87 4.08 -5.45
CA ASP A 16 10.64 3.34 -5.76
C ASP A 16 9.58 3.65 -4.71
N PRO A 17 8.65 4.59 -4.98
CA PRO A 17 7.55 4.86 -4.07
C PRO A 17 6.54 3.70 -3.99
N GLY A 18 6.68 2.68 -4.83
CA GLY A 18 5.79 1.54 -4.91
C GLY A 18 4.43 1.92 -5.49
N ALA A 19 3.51 0.95 -5.49
CA ALA A 19 2.17 1.12 -6.01
C ALA A 19 1.09 0.51 -5.09
N MET A 20 -0.15 0.74 -5.47
CA MET A 20 -1.31 0.07 -4.90
C MET A 20 -2.27 -0.37 -6.01
N ALA A 21 -3.00 -1.45 -5.78
CA ALA A 21 -4.09 -1.86 -6.66
C ALA A 21 -5.35 -2.18 -5.84
N ALA A 22 -6.51 -1.71 -6.30
CA ALA A 22 -7.81 -2.17 -5.78
C ALA A 22 -8.12 -3.55 -6.35
N VAL A 23 -8.69 -4.43 -5.54
CA VAL A 23 -9.01 -5.81 -5.90
C VAL A 23 -10.45 -6.13 -5.51
N SER A 24 -11.21 -6.70 -6.45
CA SER A 24 -12.60 -7.11 -6.26
C SER A 24 -12.71 -8.54 -5.71
N ALA A 25 -12.10 -8.79 -4.55
CA ALA A 25 -12.18 -10.07 -3.85
C ALA A 25 -12.11 -9.91 -2.32
N ALA A 26 -12.39 -10.97 -1.57
CA ALA A 26 -12.13 -10.94 -0.13
C ALA A 26 -10.62 -10.97 0.11
N PRO A 27 -10.11 -10.30 1.16
CA PRO A 27 -8.69 -10.29 1.51
C PRO A 27 -8.06 -11.69 1.56
N GLU A 28 -8.82 -12.67 2.04
CA GLU A 28 -8.38 -14.06 2.23
C GLU A 28 -8.05 -14.76 0.90
N GLU A 29 -8.79 -14.45 -0.17
CA GLU A 29 -8.54 -15.00 -1.51
C GLU A 29 -7.33 -14.34 -2.20
N VAL A 30 -6.96 -13.14 -1.76
CA VAL A 30 -5.90 -12.33 -2.39
C VAL A 30 -4.55 -12.54 -1.70
N ARG A 31 -4.56 -12.86 -0.41
CA ARG A 31 -3.38 -12.87 0.47
C ARG A 31 -2.21 -13.69 -0.09
N GLU A 32 -2.45 -14.94 -0.49
CA GLU A 32 -1.40 -15.83 -1.00
C GLU A 32 -0.81 -15.33 -2.35
N ILE A 33 -1.64 -14.74 -3.21
CA ILE A 33 -1.16 -14.17 -4.49
C ILE A 33 -0.33 -12.92 -4.23
N ALA A 34 -0.80 -12.04 -3.34
CA ALA A 34 -0.08 -10.83 -2.96
C ALA A 34 1.28 -11.16 -2.33
N GLU A 35 1.32 -12.07 -1.35
CA GLU A 35 2.55 -12.46 -0.65
C GLU A 35 3.59 -13.07 -1.61
N ARG A 36 3.17 -13.96 -2.51
CA ARG A 36 4.07 -14.54 -3.52
C ARG A 36 4.65 -13.50 -4.48
N ALA A 37 3.92 -12.43 -4.76
CA ALA A 37 4.39 -11.32 -5.57
C ALA A 37 5.27 -10.33 -4.80
N GLY A 38 5.40 -10.46 -3.48
CA GLY A 38 6.11 -9.49 -2.63
C GLY A 38 5.27 -8.28 -2.21
N CYS A 39 3.94 -8.42 -2.23
CA CYS A 39 2.98 -7.41 -1.80
C CYS A 39 2.31 -7.79 -0.47
N VAL A 40 1.62 -6.82 0.13
CA VAL A 40 0.71 -7.03 1.26
C VAL A 40 -0.71 -6.66 0.88
N VAL A 41 -1.71 -7.24 1.58
CA VAL A 41 -3.07 -6.70 1.55
C VAL A 41 -3.12 -5.48 2.48
N ALA A 42 -3.26 -4.31 1.88
CA ALA A 42 -3.10 -3.00 2.53
C ALA A 42 -4.40 -2.50 3.17
N ASN A 43 -5.55 -2.78 2.54
CA ASN A 43 -6.86 -2.31 3.00
C ASN A 43 -7.91 -3.42 2.90
N HIS A 44 -8.77 -3.52 3.91
CA HIS A 44 -9.98 -4.34 3.91
C HIS A 44 -11.17 -3.38 3.81
N ASN A 45 -11.62 -3.05 2.60
CA ASN A 45 -12.60 -1.99 2.36
C ASN A 45 -14.04 -2.49 2.47
N ALA A 46 -14.30 -3.72 2.03
CA ALA A 46 -15.59 -4.40 2.12
C ALA A 46 -15.36 -5.93 2.06
N PRO A 47 -16.38 -6.77 2.34
CA PRO A 47 -16.22 -8.23 2.29
C PRO A 47 -15.66 -8.78 0.97
N ARG A 48 -15.88 -8.06 -0.14
CA ARG A 48 -15.42 -8.42 -1.51
C ARG A 48 -14.57 -7.31 -2.15
N GLN A 49 -13.97 -6.44 -1.33
CA GLN A 49 -13.13 -5.35 -1.81
C GLN A 49 -11.93 -5.13 -0.87
N CYS A 50 -10.73 -5.27 -1.41
CA CYS A 50 -9.49 -4.97 -0.71
C CYS A 50 -8.54 -4.17 -1.60
N ALA A 51 -7.37 -3.81 -1.06
CA ALA A 51 -6.27 -3.26 -1.85
C ALA A 51 -4.97 -4.01 -1.55
N VAL A 52 -4.13 -4.19 -2.56
CA VAL A 52 -2.75 -4.68 -2.40
C VAL A 52 -1.77 -3.54 -2.54
N SER A 53 -0.64 -3.62 -1.83
CA SER A 53 0.41 -2.60 -1.87
C SER A 53 1.79 -3.21 -1.71
N GLY A 54 2.79 -2.60 -2.36
CA GLY A 54 4.18 -3.05 -2.34
C GLY A 54 5.00 -2.31 -3.39
N PRO A 55 6.23 -2.80 -3.68
CA PRO A 55 7.06 -2.30 -4.79
C PRO A 55 6.28 -2.25 -6.11
N ALA A 56 6.61 -1.33 -7.00
CA ALA A 56 5.81 -1.11 -8.21
C ALA A 56 5.73 -2.36 -9.09
N GLU A 57 6.85 -3.05 -9.29
CA GLU A 57 6.93 -4.29 -10.07
C GLU A 57 6.17 -5.44 -9.40
N ALA A 58 6.26 -5.55 -8.07
CA ALA A 58 5.54 -6.55 -7.29
C ALA A 58 4.01 -6.39 -7.43
N VAL A 59 3.52 -5.16 -7.37
CA VAL A 59 2.08 -4.87 -7.54
C VAL A 59 1.63 -5.19 -8.97
N ALA A 60 2.45 -4.87 -9.99
CA ALA A 60 2.16 -5.24 -11.37
C ALA A 60 2.06 -6.77 -11.55
N ALA A 61 2.98 -7.53 -10.94
CA ALA A 61 2.96 -9.00 -10.95
C ALA A 61 1.74 -9.58 -10.21
N ALA A 62 1.35 -8.99 -9.08
CA ALA A 62 0.15 -9.36 -8.34
C ALA A 62 -1.12 -9.14 -9.18
N VAL A 63 -1.24 -7.99 -9.86
CA VAL A 63 -2.38 -7.68 -10.74
C VAL A 63 -2.49 -8.70 -11.89
N GLN A 64 -1.37 -9.06 -12.53
CA GLN A 64 -1.35 -10.09 -13.57
C GLN A 64 -1.80 -11.45 -13.04
N SER A 65 -1.29 -11.85 -11.86
CA SER A 65 -1.64 -13.13 -11.23
C SER A 65 -3.11 -13.20 -10.81
N LEU A 66 -3.65 -12.10 -10.28
CA LEU A 66 -5.07 -11.97 -9.93
C LEU A 66 -5.95 -12.06 -11.19
N SER A 67 -5.57 -11.37 -12.26
CA SER A 67 -6.26 -11.44 -13.55
C SER A 67 -6.29 -12.86 -14.11
N ALA A 68 -5.16 -13.58 -14.06
CA ALA A 68 -5.07 -14.98 -14.48
C ALA A 68 -5.96 -15.92 -13.62
N ALA A 69 -6.23 -15.55 -12.37
CA ALA A 69 -7.16 -16.25 -11.48
C ALA A 69 -8.63 -15.81 -11.64
N GLY A 70 -8.94 -14.94 -12.60
CA GLY A 70 -10.30 -14.40 -12.82
C GLY A 70 -10.74 -13.34 -11.80
N ILE A 71 -9.80 -12.76 -11.04
CA ILE A 71 -10.06 -11.72 -10.06
C ILE A 71 -9.71 -10.35 -10.66
N SER A 72 -10.69 -9.44 -10.67
CA SER A 72 -10.48 -8.07 -11.14
C SER A 72 -9.58 -7.29 -10.18
N ALA A 73 -8.53 -6.66 -10.73
CA ALA A 73 -7.64 -5.77 -10.01
C ALA A 73 -7.23 -4.57 -10.87
N GLN A 74 -7.14 -3.39 -10.27
CA GLN A 74 -6.81 -2.14 -10.97
C GLN A 74 -5.80 -1.32 -10.17
N ILE A 75 -4.74 -0.87 -10.83
CA ILE A 75 -3.77 0.08 -10.25
C ILE A 75 -4.49 1.37 -9.82
N LEU A 76 -4.13 1.87 -8.65
CA LEU A 76 -4.66 3.10 -8.09
C LEU A 76 -3.76 4.30 -8.42
N PRO A 77 -4.32 5.47 -8.77
CA PRO A 77 -3.56 6.69 -9.03
C PRO A 77 -3.14 7.36 -7.70
N VAL A 78 -2.26 6.70 -6.95
CA VAL A 78 -1.76 7.16 -5.66
C VAL A 78 -0.25 7.40 -5.71
N ALA A 79 0.24 8.25 -4.83
CA ALA A 79 1.64 8.69 -4.85
C ALA A 79 2.65 7.61 -4.40
N CYS A 80 2.21 6.61 -3.62
CA CYS A 80 3.09 5.56 -3.11
C CYS A 80 2.31 4.34 -2.60
N ALA A 81 3.05 3.30 -2.24
CA ALA A 81 2.59 2.07 -1.61
C ALA A 81 2.24 2.25 -0.12
N PHE A 82 1.12 2.94 0.17
CA PHE A 82 0.64 3.12 1.54
C PHE A 82 0.31 1.79 2.23
N HIS A 83 0.42 1.76 3.56
CA HIS A 83 0.19 0.56 4.40
C HIS A 83 1.09 -0.63 4.04
N SER A 84 2.27 -0.38 3.49
CA SER A 84 3.26 -1.40 3.14
C SER A 84 4.62 -1.12 3.80
N PRO A 85 5.55 -2.10 3.78
CA PRO A 85 6.93 -1.90 4.22
C PRO A 85 7.66 -0.76 3.50
N VAL A 86 7.27 -0.40 2.27
CA VAL A 86 7.88 0.68 1.48
C VAL A 86 7.88 2.01 2.24
N VAL A 87 6.79 2.31 2.96
CA VAL A 87 6.65 3.59 3.69
C VAL A 87 6.98 3.46 5.19
N ALA A 88 7.44 2.30 5.66
CA ALA A 88 7.59 2.02 7.09
C ALA A 88 8.56 2.98 7.79
N ARG A 89 9.61 3.42 7.09
CA ARG A 89 10.61 4.36 7.66
C ARG A 89 10.01 5.74 7.99
N ALA A 90 8.85 6.09 7.42
CA ALA A 90 8.16 7.35 7.73
C ALA A 90 7.59 7.38 9.16
N ALA A 91 7.36 6.21 9.77
CA ALA A 91 6.72 6.11 11.06
C ALA A 91 7.49 6.84 12.17
N ALA A 92 8.83 6.72 12.18
CA ALA A 92 9.66 7.37 13.20
C ALA A 92 9.56 8.90 13.11
N ALA A 93 9.69 9.46 11.90
CA ALA A 93 9.58 10.90 11.68
C ALA A 93 8.18 11.42 12.05
N LEU A 94 7.12 10.73 11.60
CA LEU A 94 5.75 11.13 11.91
C LEU A 94 5.44 11.02 13.41
N SER A 95 5.96 10.00 14.09
CA SER A 95 5.77 9.82 15.54
C SER A 95 6.34 11.01 16.32
N THR A 96 7.53 11.48 15.96
CA THR A 96 8.14 12.68 16.58
C THR A 96 7.28 13.92 16.37
N GLU A 97 6.77 14.12 15.15
CA GLU A 97 5.88 15.25 14.83
C GLU A 97 4.56 15.21 15.63
N LEU A 98 3.97 14.03 15.76
CA LEU A 98 2.73 13.83 16.50
C LEU A 98 2.91 14.10 18.00
N ALA A 99 4.03 13.62 18.60
CA ALA A 99 4.32 13.84 20.01
C ALA A 99 4.46 15.33 20.38
N GLY A 100 4.93 16.16 19.43
CA GLY A 100 5.05 17.61 19.61
C GLY A 100 3.80 18.42 19.25
N THR A 101 2.75 17.80 18.70
CA THR A 101 1.57 18.52 18.24
C THR A 101 0.50 18.58 19.33
N VAL A 102 0.19 19.78 19.80
CA VAL A 102 -0.94 20.01 20.72
C VAL A 102 -2.24 19.97 19.92
N VAL A 103 -3.18 19.13 20.33
CA VAL A 103 -4.55 19.13 19.81
C VAL A 103 -5.39 20.00 20.74
N ALA A 104 -5.87 21.13 20.21
CA ALA A 104 -6.77 22.04 20.92
C ALA A 104 -8.23 21.58 20.77
#